data_AF-A0A210Q9P2-F1
#
_entry.id   AF-A0A210Q9P2-F1
#
_cell.length_a   1.000
_cell.length_b   1.000
_cell.length_c   1.000
_cell.angle_alpha   90.00
_cell.angle_beta   90.00
_cell.angle_gamma   90.00
#
_symmetry.space_group_name_H-M   'P 1'
#
loop_
_entity.id
_entity.type
_entity.pdbx_description
1 polymer ?
#
loop_
_entity_poly.entity_id
_entity_poly.type
_entity_poly.pdbx_seq_one_letter_code
_entity_poly.pdbx_strand_id
1 'polypeptide(L)'
;MNLSFEPSFNQTNVTTAPNIEVNQQHMLNAFNSNLAQTLLPLTVVLWFYLVIGFLGNSLVMFVYWARKKPMRDDRYFIPLLALMDLISCVVSSGTGIHAQTHPLMFDNNVGCKMAAFLGILFACVSADFLLVIAIERYIKLCRPFGRQMTIFIKKAIIVVITLFGLVLSVPALGIYQVEEIPKMRNMYGIQAWQCTDMKDKGQATGHTVYKVSLFVVTITRFVILFFCYGNISWVIFRQGKFRQRMGSVVSCTSATSVSYTDDAGKSIGMNKQNSEGSKSEDVKKSNKTDLNGRQTLLNRNQPHLGSVADRKITKRNQSVASMAGSVARRESRADRQGIRLTVIFILITSIYIVTYGPKVWLMIEQSLNRDFWSTVPQGQLLLYRFLHTFYIFNNIVNPIVYGIMDRRFRAECKKRFTRCQ
;
A
#
# COMPACT_ATOMS: atom_id res chain seq x y z
N MET A 1 -31.54 15.13 -3.09
CA MET A 1 -32.05 13.87 -2.52
C MET A 1 -33.45 13.64 -3.05
N ASN A 2 -33.74 12.44 -3.55
CA ASN A 2 -35.10 12.12 -3.98
C ASN A 2 -35.95 11.72 -2.77
N LEU A 3 -36.59 12.72 -2.15
CA LEU A 3 -37.44 12.60 -0.96
C LEU A 3 -38.82 11.96 -1.24
N SER A 4 -38.91 11.01 -2.18
CA SER A 4 -40.14 10.26 -2.51
C SER A 4 -40.40 9.13 -1.52
N PHE A 5 -40.19 9.41 -0.23
CA PHE A 5 -40.58 8.58 0.90
C PHE A 5 -41.66 9.38 1.63
N GLU A 6 -42.89 9.34 1.10
CA GLU A 6 -44.04 9.86 1.84
C GLU A 6 -44.38 8.87 2.96
N PRO A 7 -44.27 9.25 4.25
CA PRO A 7 -44.98 8.54 5.29
C PRO A 7 -46.47 8.78 5.07
N SER A 8 -47.27 7.71 5.09
CA SER A 8 -48.73 7.80 4.99
C SER A 8 -49.29 8.49 6.24
N PHE A 9 -49.50 9.80 6.16
CA PHE A 9 -50.03 10.61 7.26
C PHE A 9 -51.39 11.20 6.87
N ASN A 10 -52.45 10.71 7.50
CA ASN A 10 -53.79 11.27 7.30
C ASN A 10 -53.82 12.72 7.80
N GLN A 11 -54.07 13.67 6.90
CA GLN A 11 -54.35 15.05 7.27
C GLN A 11 -55.74 15.13 7.92
N THR A 12 -55.77 15.19 9.26
CA THR A 12 -56.96 15.63 10.01
C THR A 12 -56.57 16.69 11.04
N ASN A 13 -57.00 17.92 10.75
CA ASN A 13 -57.26 19.03 11.67
C ASN A 13 -56.08 19.63 12.46
N VAL A 14 -55.48 20.73 11.96
CA VAL A 14 -54.84 21.76 12.82
C VAL A 14 -55.06 23.18 12.28
N THR A 15 -55.81 24.00 13.03
CA THR A 15 -55.91 25.46 12.85
C THR A 15 -55.57 26.16 14.16
N THR A 16 -54.29 26.41 14.43
CA THR A 16 -53.78 27.37 15.44
C THR A 16 -52.25 27.42 15.37
N ALA A 17 -51.64 28.62 15.40
CA ALA A 17 -50.21 28.83 15.17
C ALA A 17 -49.24 27.96 16.00
N PRO A 18 -49.35 27.84 17.35
CA PRO A 18 -48.40 27.03 18.13
C PRO A 18 -48.49 25.53 17.81
N ASN A 19 -49.63 25.05 17.31
CA ASN A 19 -49.80 23.66 16.90
C ASN A 19 -49.16 23.37 15.52
N ILE A 20 -48.86 24.40 14.72
CA ILE A 20 -48.21 24.24 13.40
C ILE A 20 -46.71 23.96 13.58
N GLU A 21 -46.01 24.76 14.39
CA GLU A 21 -44.55 24.58 14.63
C GLU A 21 -44.25 23.24 15.31
N VAL A 22 -45.05 22.86 16.31
CA VAL A 22 -44.95 21.55 16.97
C VAL A 22 -45.15 20.41 15.97
N ASN A 23 -46.15 20.50 15.10
CA ASN A 23 -46.41 19.49 14.07
C ASN A 23 -45.28 19.42 13.03
N GLN A 24 -44.73 20.57 12.60
CA GLN A 24 -43.57 20.64 11.70
C GLN A 24 -42.32 19.98 12.29
N GLN A 25 -42.02 20.20 13.58
CA GLN A 25 -40.90 19.55 14.24
C GLN A 25 -41.11 18.04 14.40
N HIS A 26 -42.34 17.59 14.72
CA HIS A 26 -42.66 16.16 14.75
C HIS A 26 -42.49 15.50 13.37
N MET A 27 -42.94 16.16 12.29
CA MET A 27 -42.73 15.68 10.93
C MET A 27 -41.23 15.64 10.56
N LEU A 28 -40.45 16.68 10.88
CA LEU A 28 -38.99 16.69 10.65
C LEU A 28 -38.29 15.51 11.34
N ASN A 29 -38.61 15.29 12.62
CA ASN A 29 -38.08 14.18 13.40
C ASN A 29 -38.45 12.82 12.79
N ALA A 30 -39.68 12.67 12.29
CA ALA A 30 -40.14 11.46 11.61
C ALA A 30 -39.40 11.24 10.27
N PHE A 31 -39.30 12.25 9.40
CA PHE A 31 -38.56 12.16 8.14
C PHE A 31 -37.07 11.86 8.37
N ASN A 32 -36.43 12.52 9.33
CA ASN A 32 -35.03 12.27 9.68
C ASN A 32 -34.84 10.83 10.17
N SER A 33 -35.71 10.34 11.05
CA SER A 33 -35.63 8.97 11.59
C SER A 33 -35.81 7.90 10.52
N ASN A 34 -36.78 8.06 9.60
CA ASN A 34 -36.99 7.13 8.48
C ASN A 34 -35.78 7.09 7.53
N LEU A 35 -35.20 8.25 7.21
CA LEU A 35 -34.01 8.31 6.36
C LEU A 35 -32.77 7.75 7.08
N ALA A 36 -32.60 8.01 8.38
CA ALA A 36 -31.53 7.44 9.18
C ALA A 36 -31.65 5.91 9.32
N GLN A 37 -32.87 5.36 9.48
CA GLN A 37 -33.12 3.92 9.45
C GLN A 37 -32.78 3.30 8.08
N THR A 38 -33.15 3.98 6.99
CA THR A 38 -32.78 3.56 5.63
C THR A 38 -31.25 3.50 5.47
N LEU A 39 -30.50 4.42 6.08
CA LEU A 39 -29.04 4.50 6.02
C LEU A 39 -28.32 3.65 7.07
N LEU A 40 -29.03 3.06 8.03
CA LEU A 40 -28.48 2.31 9.16
C LEU A 40 -27.42 1.25 8.79
N PRO A 41 -27.57 0.46 7.70
CA PRO A 41 -26.54 -0.51 7.31
C PRO A 41 -25.19 0.14 7.00
N LEU A 42 -25.20 1.35 6.43
CA LEU A 42 -23.98 2.12 6.14
C LEU A 42 -23.40 2.71 7.42
N THR A 43 -24.24 3.21 8.32
CA THR A 43 -23.83 3.73 9.64
C THR A 43 -23.10 2.65 10.45
N VAL A 44 -23.61 1.41 10.41
CA VAL A 44 -22.98 0.23 11.04
C VAL A 44 -21.61 -0.07 10.40
N VAL A 45 -21.50 -0.05 9.07
CA VAL A 45 -20.21 -0.24 8.37
C VAL A 45 -19.19 0.85 8.76
N LEU A 46 -19.61 2.12 8.85
CA LEU A 46 -18.74 3.21 9.28
C LEU A 46 -18.28 3.07 10.74
N TRP A 47 -19.14 2.54 11.64
CA TRP A 47 -18.74 2.19 13.00
C TRP A 47 -17.67 1.09 13.03
N PHE A 48 -17.81 0.05 12.23
CA PHE A 48 -16.76 -0.97 12.08
C PHE A 48 -15.46 -0.37 11.54
N TYR A 49 -15.53 0.52 10.55
CA TYR A 49 -14.35 1.23 10.03
C TYR A 49 -13.68 2.06 11.13
N LEU A 50 -14.44 2.82 11.91
CA LEU A 50 -13.94 3.62 13.02
C LEU A 50 -13.21 2.76 14.06
N VAL A 51 -13.83 1.66 14.52
CA VAL A 51 -13.24 0.76 15.53
C VAL A 51 -11.97 0.07 15.02
N ILE A 52 -12.02 -0.52 13.82
CA ILE A 52 -10.87 -1.25 13.23
C ILE A 52 -9.73 -0.27 12.92
N GLY A 53 -10.04 0.89 12.33
CA GLY A 53 -9.08 1.93 12.01
C GLY A 53 -8.42 2.53 13.25
N PHE A 54 -9.22 2.81 14.30
CA PHE A 54 -8.71 3.35 15.55
C PHE A 54 -7.76 2.37 16.25
N LEU A 55 -8.22 1.15 16.52
CA LEU A 55 -7.43 0.14 17.22
C LEU A 55 -6.21 -0.31 16.40
N GLY A 56 -6.41 -0.56 15.10
CA GLY A 56 -5.36 -1.04 14.20
C GLY A 56 -4.23 -0.02 14.02
N ASN A 57 -4.55 1.23 13.69
CA ASN A 57 -3.51 2.23 13.47
C ASN A 57 -2.84 2.66 14.78
N SER A 58 -3.58 2.74 15.89
CA SER A 58 -3.00 2.97 17.22
C SER A 58 -2.01 1.86 17.60
N LEU A 59 -2.32 0.59 17.31
CA LEU A 59 -1.39 -0.52 17.49
C LEU A 59 -0.12 -0.37 16.62
N VAL A 60 -0.26 0.03 15.36
CA VAL A 60 0.89 0.29 14.48
C VAL A 60 1.77 1.41 15.05
N MET A 61 1.18 2.53 15.48
CA MET A 61 1.92 3.62 16.13
C MET A 61 2.62 3.15 17.41
N PHE A 62 1.92 2.47 18.33
CA PHE A 62 2.49 1.96 19.58
C PHE A 62 3.69 1.04 19.35
N VAL A 63 3.55 0.06 18.45
CA VAL A 63 4.61 -0.91 18.12
C VAL A 63 5.84 -0.23 17.51
N TYR A 64 5.66 0.86 16.77
CA TYR A 64 6.75 1.60 16.15
C TYR A 64 7.39 2.62 17.12
N TRP A 65 6.61 3.36 17.91
CA TRP A 65 7.09 4.27 18.95
C TRP A 65 7.90 3.53 20.02
N ALA A 66 7.39 2.42 20.54
CA ALA A 66 8.02 1.69 21.63
C ALA A 66 9.41 1.09 21.29
N ARG A 67 9.86 1.15 20.02
CA ARG A 67 11.15 0.57 19.60
C ARG A 67 12.34 1.44 20.01
N LYS A 68 13.12 0.95 20.98
CA LYS A 68 14.43 1.50 21.37
C LYS A 68 15.52 1.47 20.26
N LYS A 69 15.26 0.85 19.10
CA LYS A 69 16.22 0.82 17.98
C LYS A 69 15.76 1.82 16.91
N PRO A 70 16.68 2.62 16.32
CA PRO A 70 16.33 3.60 15.30
C PRO A 70 15.57 2.94 14.15
N MET A 71 14.61 3.68 13.58
CA MET A 71 13.88 3.20 12.41
C MET A 71 14.85 2.94 11.28
N ARG A 72 14.78 1.73 10.70
CA ARG A 72 15.42 1.48 9.40
C ARG A 72 14.79 2.41 8.38
N ASP A 73 15.60 2.91 7.46
CA ASP A 73 15.13 3.78 6.37
C ASP A 73 13.89 3.25 5.67
N ASP A 74 13.84 1.94 5.40
CA ASP A 74 12.72 1.27 4.74
C ASP A 74 11.39 1.31 5.50
N ARG A 75 11.36 1.78 6.74
CA ARG A 75 10.20 1.69 7.64
C ARG A 75 9.85 3.04 8.29
N TYR A 76 10.45 4.11 7.77
CA TYR A 76 10.30 5.46 8.28
C TYR A 76 8.88 6.02 8.10
N PHE A 77 8.25 5.79 6.94
CA PHE A 77 6.92 6.31 6.63
C PHE A 77 5.76 5.52 7.26
N ILE A 78 5.96 4.27 7.68
CA ILE A 78 4.90 3.41 8.22
C ILE A 78 4.14 4.03 9.43
N PRO A 79 4.81 4.54 10.49
CA PRO A 79 4.09 5.14 11.62
C PRO A 79 3.46 6.50 11.26
N LEU A 80 3.99 7.21 10.26
CA LEU A 80 3.43 8.48 9.80
C LEU A 80 2.15 8.24 8.98
N LEU A 81 2.17 7.25 8.10
CA LEU A 81 0.99 6.78 7.37
C LEU A 81 -0.10 6.31 8.35
N ALA A 82 0.26 5.51 9.36
CA ALA A 82 -0.69 5.09 10.40
C ALA A 82 -1.30 6.26 11.19
N LEU A 83 -0.55 7.33 11.46
CA LEU A 83 -1.10 8.55 12.07
C LEU A 83 -2.12 9.24 11.16
N MET A 84 -1.81 9.38 9.86
CA MET A 84 -2.72 10.01 8.90
C MET A 84 -3.97 9.17 8.65
N ASP A 85 -3.83 7.85 8.54
CA ASP A 85 -4.93 6.90 8.38
C ASP A 85 -5.83 6.88 9.63
N LEU A 86 -5.25 6.97 10.84
CA LEU A 86 -6.00 7.12 12.09
C LEU A 86 -6.86 8.38 12.07
N ILE A 87 -6.26 9.55 11.79
CA ILE A 87 -6.98 10.83 11.80
C ILE A 87 -8.02 10.86 10.67
N SER A 88 -7.65 10.43 9.45
CA SER A 88 -8.57 10.35 8.31
C SER A 88 -9.74 9.40 8.57
N CYS A 89 -9.50 8.24 9.22
CA CYS A 89 -10.58 7.33 9.61
C CYS A 89 -11.53 7.96 10.64
N VAL A 90 -11.00 8.60 11.69
CA VAL A 90 -11.81 9.27 12.71
C VAL A 90 -12.64 10.40 12.10
N VAL A 91 -12.04 11.25 11.26
CA VAL A 91 -12.74 12.35 10.59
C VAL A 91 -13.78 11.83 9.60
N SER A 92 -13.40 10.99 8.63
CA SER A 92 -14.32 10.55 7.57
C SER A 92 -15.42 9.62 8.08
N SER A 93 -15.13 8.72 9.03
CA SER A 93 -16.16 7.83 9.60
C SER A 93 -17.05 8.59 10.58
N GLY A 94 -16.48 9.43 11.46
CA GLY A 94 -17.26 10.21 12.44
C GLY A 94 -18.22 11.21 11.77
N THR A 95 -17.74 11.95 10.76
CA THR A 95 -18.59 12.87 9.99
C THR A 95 -19.63 12.12 9.17
N GLY A 96 -19.28 10.96 8.61
CA GLY A 96 -20.22 10.08 7.91
C GLY A 96 -21.32 9.52 8.81
N ILE A 97 -20.99 9.07 10.02
CA ILE A 97 -21.95 8.58 11.03
C ILE A 97 -22.90 9.71 11.44
N HIS A 98 -22.38 10.92 11.71
CA HIS A 98 -23.21 12.06 12.06
C HIS A 98 -24.16 12.43 10.91
N ALA A 99 -23.65 12.54 9.67
CA ALA A 99 -24.46 12.88 8.49
C ALA A 99 -25.47 11.79 8.09
N GLN A 100 -25.27 10.52 8.50
CA GLN A 100 -26.22 9.43 8.25
C GLN A 100 -27.25 9.24 9.37
N THR A 101 -26.96 9.69 10.59
CA THR A 101 -27.90 9.70 11.73
C THR A 101 -28.77 10.96 11.76
N HIS A 102 -28.23 12.09 11.26
CA HIS A 102 -28.92 13.39 11.20
C HIS A 102 -29.00 13.94 9.76
N PRO A 103 -29.50 13.16 8.78
CA PRO A 103 -29.45 13.53 7.36
C PRO A 103 -30.30 14.75 6.98
N LEU A 104 -31.22 15.21 7.84
CA LEU A 104 -32.05 16.41 7.64
C LEU A 104 -31.86 17.48 8.74
N MET A 105 -30.98 17.23 9.71
CA MET A 105 -30.80 18.05 10.91
C MET A 105 -29.33 18.46 11.13
N PHE A 106 -28.62 18.77 10.04
CA PHE A 106 -27.22 19.24 10.10
C PHE A 106 -27.19 20.76 10.09
N ASP A 107 -27.29 21.39 11.27
CA ASP A 107 -27.37 22.84 11.47
C ASP A 107 -26.00 23.54 11.69
N ASN A 108 -24.99 22.79 12.14
CA ASN A 108 -23.68 23.36 12.50
C ASN A 108 -22.78 23.68 11.28
N ASN A 109 -22.84 24.93 10.81
CA ASN A 109 -22.04 25.40 9.68
C ASN A 109 -20.51 25.30 9.89
N VAL A 110 -20.01 25.56 11.11
CA VAL A 110 -18.57 25.41 11.43
C VAL A 110 -18.17 23.94 11.37
N GLY A 111 -19.01 23.06 11.90
CA GLY A 111 -18.85 21.61 11.82
C GLY A 111 -18.78 21.12 10.38
N CYS A 112 -19.67 21.59 9.51
CA CYS A 112 -19.69 21.24 8.08
C CYS A 112 -18.37 21.64 7.36
N LYS A 113 -17.95 22.91 7.54
CA LYS A 113 -16.71 23.45 6.95
C LYS A 113 -15.46 22.68 7.42
N MET A 114 -15.34 22.47 8.73
CA MET A 114 -14.20 21.76 9.31
C MET A 114 -14.19 20.27 8.94
N ALA A 115 -15.36 19.61 8.88
CA ALA A 115 -15.49 18.23 8.41
C ALA A 115 -14.95 18.06 6.98
N ALA A 116 -15.37 18.93 6.06
CA ALA A 116 -14.91 18.91 4.68
C ALA A 116 -13.40 19.19 4.57
N PHE A 117 -12.92 20.26 5.24
CA PHE A 117 -11.50 20.62 5.25
C PHE A 117 -10.60 19.50 5.78
N LEU A 118 -10.88 18.97 6.97
CA LEU A 118 -10.07 17.91 7.58
C LEU A 118 -10.17 16.61 6.78
N GLY A 119 -11.36 16.26 6.27
CA GLY A 119 -11.58 15.08 5.45
C GLY A 119 -10.75 15.10 4.17
N ILE A 120 -10.74 16.24 3.46
CA ILE A 120 -9.95 16.42 2.23
C ILE A 120 -8.44 16.47 2.54
N LEU A 121 -8.04 17.17 3.62
CA LEU A 121 -6.64 17.29 4.04
C LEU A 121 -6.02 15.91 4.30
N PHE A 122 -6.57 15.14 5.26
CA PHE A 122 -5.95 13.88 5.67
C PHE A 122 -6.08 12.78 4.60
N ALA A 123 -7.15 12.79 3.79
CA ALA A 123 -7.25 11.90 2.64
C ALA A 123 -6.17 12.20 1.58
N CYS A 124 -5.91 13.48 1.27
CA CYS A 124 -4.82 13.87 0.37
C CYS A 124 -3.45 13.47 0.94
N VAL A 125 -3.16 13.81 2.20
CA VAL A 125 -1.87 13.53 2.83
C VAL A 125 -1.60 12.02 2.94
N SER A 126 -2.60 11.19 3.27
CA SER A 126 -2.45 9.71 3.25
C SER A 126 -2.15 9.19 1.84
N ALA A 127 -2.89 9.65 0.82
CA ALA A 127 -2.63 9.29 -0.59
C ALA A 127 -1.22 9.70 -1.06
N ASP A 128 -0.75 10.88 -0.67
CA ASP A 128 0.60 11.37 -1.00
C ASP A 128 1.69 10.60 -0.23
N PHE A 129 1.42 10.10 0.99
CA PHE A 129 2.31 9.16 1.66
C PHE A 129 2.43 7.83 0.89
N LEU A 130 1.35 7.28 0.34
CA LEU A 130 1.41 6.07 -0.50
C LEU A 130 2.25 6.31 -1.76
N LEU A 131 2.11 7.48 -2.40
CA LEU A 131 2.91 7.91 -3.54
C LEU A 131 4.41 8.00 -3.19
N VAL A 132 4.75 8.68 -2.09
CA VAL A 132 6.12 8.81 -1.59
C VAL A 132 6.73 7.45 -1.24
N ILE A 133 5.95 6.54 -0.66
CA ILE A 133 6.38 5.16 -0.38
C ILE A 133 6.68 4.42 -1.69
N ALA A 134 5.81 4.52 -2.70
CA ALA A 134 6.05 3.91 -4.02
C ALA A 134 7.33 4.42 -4.68
N ILE A 135 7.59 5.74 -4.59
CA ILE A 135 8.82 6.37 -5.08
C ILE A 135 10.05 5.88 -4.30
N GLU A 136 9.99 5.79 -2.97
CA GLU A 136 11.09 5.24 -2.15
C GLU A 136 11.40 3.79 -2.56
N ARG A 137 10.38 2.95 -2.81
CA ARG A 137 10.56 1.57 -3.28
C ARG A 137 11.19 1.52 -4.67
N TYR A 138 10.72 2.37 -5.59
CA TYR A 138 11.25 2.45 -6.95
C TYR A 138 12.74 2.82 -6.94
N ILE A 139 13.12 3.87 -6.19
CA ILE A 139 14.53 4.29 -6.10
C ILE A 139 15.40 3.15 -5.52
N LYS A 140 14.93 2.47 -4.47
CA LYS A 140 15.71 1.39 -3.82
C LYS A 140 15.88 0.12 -4.68
N LEU A 141 14.85 -0.31 -5.39
CA LEU A 141 14.89 -1.56 -6.17
C LEU A 141 15.29 -1.36 -7.63
N CYS A 142 14.82 -0.29 -8.27
CA CYS A 142 15.07 -0.03 -9.69
C CYS A 142 16.34 0.82 -9.92
N ARG A 143 16.80 1.57 -8.90
CA ARG A 143 18.01 2.42 -8.98
C ARG A 143 18.94 2.26 -7.76
N PRO A 144 19.43 1.04 -7.44
CA PRO A 144 20.23 0.79 -6.23
C PRO A 144 21.49 1.65 -6.12
N PHE A 145 22.18 1.92 -7.23
CA PHE A 145 23.36 2.81 -7.30
C PHE A 145 23.01 4.30 -7.46
N GLY A 146 21.73 4.65 -7.53
CA GLY A 146 21.26 6.04 -7.59
C GLY A 146 21.22 6.71 -6.22
N ARG A 147 21.04 8.04 -6.22
CA ARG A 147 20.92 8.83 -4.99
C ARG A 147 19.68 8.41 -4.18
N GLN A 148 19.94 7.75 -3.05
CA GLN A 148 18.89 7.29 -2.13
C GLN A 148 18.30 8.44 -1.31
N MET A 149 17.06 8.27 -0.83
CA MET A 149 16.37 9.27 0.00
C MET A 149 17.01 9.37 1.40
N THR A 150 17.71 10.46 1.67
CA THR A 150 18.27 10.76 3.00
C THR A 150 17.19 11.15 4.00
N ILE A 151 17.50 11.08 5.31
CA ILE A 151 16.57 11.49 6.38
C ILE A 151 16.14 12.96 6.23
N PHE A 152 17.03 13.83 5.76
CA PHE A 152 16.70 15.23 5.45
C PHE A 152 15.64 15.34 4.34
N ILE A 153 15.83 14.63 3.22
CA ILE A 153 14.87 14.59 2.12
C ILE A 153 13.52 14.04 2.60
N LYS A 154 13.51 13.01 3.43
CA LYS A 154 12.28 12.44 4.01
C LYS A 154 11.52 13.45 4.87
N LYS A 155 12.22 14.20 5.72
CA LYS A 155 11.61 15.28 6.52
C LYS A 155 11.06 16.41 5.65
N ALA A 156 11.81 16.86 4.65
CA ALA A 156 11.36 17.88 3.71
C ALA A 156 10.11 17.45 2.95
N ILE A 157 10.05 16.20 2.47
CA ILE A 157 8.89 15.65 1.77
C ILE A 157 7.62 15.65 2.64
N ILE A 158 7.72 15.33 3.95
CA ILE A 158 6.57 15.40 4.87
C ILE A 158 5.98 16.82 4.91
N VAL A 159 6.83 17.84 5.00
CA VAL A 159 6.40 19.24 4.96
C VAL A 159 5.75 19.56 3.62
N VAL A 160 6.38 19.18 2.50
CA VAL A 160 5.85 19.44 1.14
C VAL A 160 4.47 18.79 0.92
N ILE A 161 4.27 17.51 1.26
CA ILE A 161 2.97 16.86 1.05
C ILE A 161 1.89 17.39 2.01
N THR A 162 2.26 17.82 3.22
CA THR A 162 1.31 18.44 4.16
C THR A 162 0.89 19.83 3.66
N LEU A 163 1.83 20.65 3.18
CA LEU A 163 1.53 21.96 2.58
C LEU A 163 0.69 21.81 1.30
N PHE A 164 1.00 20.83 0.45
CA PHE A 164 0.20 20.52 -0.75
C PHE A 164 -1.23 20.09 -0.38
N GLY A 165 -1.37 19.20 0.60
CA GLY A 165 -2.68 18.81 1.15
C GLY A 165 -3.47 19.99 1.72
N LEU A 166 -2.80 20.94 2.41
CA LEU A 166 -3.42 22.16 2.93
C LEU A 166 -3.91 23.07 1.79
N VAL A 167 -3.09 23.31 0.77
CA VAL A 167 -3.48 24.11 -0.41
C VAL A 167 -4.73 23.51 -1.10
N LEU A 168 -4.82 22.17 -1.20
CA LEU A 168 -5.98 21.50 -1.77
C LEU A 168 -7.21 21.48 -0.86
N SER A 169 -7.06 21.55 0.47
CA SER A 169 -8.17 21.48 1.41
C SER A 169 -8.75 22.84 1.81
N VAL A 170 -7.95 23.92 1.85
CA VAL A 170 -8.40 25.26 2.26
C VAL A 170 -9.64 25.76 1.50
N PRO A 171 -9.78 25.61 0.17
CA PRO A 171 -10.99 26.06 -0.54
C PRO A 171 -12.30 25.42 -0.04
N ALA A 172 -12.24 24.24 0.59
CA ALA A 172 -13.40 23.59 1.18
C ALA A 172 -14.06 24.43 2.29
N LEU A 173 -13.30 25.27 3.01
CA LEU A 173 -13.85 26.16 4.04
C LEU A 173 -14.76 27.26 3.47
N GLY A 174 -14.54 27.65 2.21
CA GLY A 174 -15.40 28.58 1.48
C GLY A 174 -16.55 27.87 0.74
N ILE A 175 -16.27 26.69 0.17
CA ILE A 175 -17.21 25.96 -0.70
C ILE A 175 -18.25 25.14 0.07
N TYR A 176 -17.91 24.54 1.20
CA TYR A 176 -18.85 23.77 2.00
C TYR A 176 -19.58 24.67 3.00
N GLN A 177 -20.89 24.46 3.12
CA GLN A 177 -21.73 25.17 4.07
C GLN A 177 -22.98 24.35 4.41
N VAL A 178 -23.66 24.76 5.48
CA VAL A 178 -25.02 24.29 5.74
C VAL A 178 -25.99 25.06 4.85
N GLU A 179 -26.81 24.35 4.08
CA GLU A 179 -27.90 24.92 3.27
C GLU A 179 -29.25 24.32 3.69
N GLU A 180 -30.30 25.13 3.62
CA GLU A 180 -31.68 24.67 3.77
C GLU A 180 -32.06 23.81 2.56
N ILE A 181 -32.76 22.68 2.77
CA ILE A 181 -33.21 21.78 1.72
C ILE A 181 -34.49 22.36 1.08
N PRO A 182 -34.45 22.94 -0.14
CA PRO A 182 -35.61 23.69 -0.67
C PRO A 182 -36.81 22.78 -0.94
N LYS A 183 -36.56 21.49 -1.22
CA LYS A 183 -37.60 20.47 -1.43
C LYS A 183 -38.42 20.18 -0.16
N MET A 184 -37.84 20.32 1.03
CA MET A 184 -38.58 20.15 2.30
C MET A 184 -39.44 21.38 2.60
N ARG A 185 -38.87 22.57 2.46
CA ARG A 185 -39.57 23.85 2.63
C ARG A 185 -40.75 23.98 1.66
N ASN A 186 -40.54 23.71 0.38
CA ASN A 186 -41.54 23.98 -0.67
C ASN A 186 -42.70 22.99 -0.70
N MET A 187 -42.51 21.72 -0.28
CA MET A 187 -43.59 20.71 -0.31
C MET A 187 -44.25 20.49 1.06
N TYR A 188 -43.51 20.61 2.16
CA TYR A 188 -44.01 20.28 3.50
C TYR A 188 -44.03 21.47 4.46
N GLY A 189 -43.48 22.63 4.06
CA GLY A 189 -43.31 23.79 4.95
C GLY A 189 -42.24 23.60 6.03
N ILE A 190 -41.45 22.52 5.95
CA ILE A 190 -40.49 22.13 6.99
C ILE A 190 -39.10 22.68 6.67
N GLN A 191 -38.52 23.42 7.61
CA GLN A 191 -37.11 23.79 7.58
C GLN A 191 -36.25 22.55 7.87
N ALA A 192 -35.34 22.20 6.96
CA ALA A 192 -34.44 21.06 7.09
C ALA A 192 -33.06 21.43 6.56
N TRP A 193 -32.00 20.96 7.22
CA TRP A 193 -30.64 21.46 7.02
C TRP A 193 -29.68 20.32 6.65
N GLN A 194 -28.85 20.55 5.64
CA GLN A 194 -27.81 19.62 5.20
C GLN A 194 -26.46 20.32 5.03
N CYS A 195 -25.37 19.63 5.38
CA CYS A 195 -24.04 20.02 4.96
C CYS A 195 -23.82 19.65 3.49
N THR A 196 -23.60 20.65 2.63
CA THR A 196 -23.41 20.47 1.18
C THR A 196 -22.34 21.41 0.64
N ASP A 197 -21.80 21.08 -0.52
CA ASP A 197 -21.07 22.00 -1.37
C ASP A 197 -22.02 23.03 -2.03
N MET A 198 -21.61 24.30 -2.01
CA MET A 198 -22.37 25.45 -2.51
C MET A 198 -22.68 25.32 -4.01
N LYS A 199 -23.97 25.37 -4.37
CA LYS A 199 -24.44 25.26 -5.76
C LYS A 199 -24.72 26.60 -6.46
N ASP A 200 -24.50 27.73 -5.78
CA ASP A 200 -24.97 29.04 -6.23
C ASP A 200 -24.39 29.49 -7.59
N LYS A 201 -25.22 30.15 -8.39
CA LYS A 201 -24.95 30.49 -9.79
C LYS A 201 -23.79 31.46 -9.93
N GLY A 202 -23.59 32.38 -8.98
CA GLY A 202 -22.51 33.37 -9.01
C GLY A 202 -21.10 32.79 -8.79
N GLN A 203 -20.98 31.64 -8.11
CA GLN A 203 -19.70 30.98 -7.83
C GLN A 203 -19.54 29.58 -8.45
N ALA A 204 -20.54 29.13 -9.21
CA ALA A 204 -20.57 27.80 -9.83
C ALA A 204 -19.29 27.47 -10.62
N THR A 205 -18.69 28.44 -11.31
CA THR A 205 -17.43 28.27 -12.05
C THR A 205 -16.27 27.88 -11.12
N GLY A 206 -16.08 28.59 -10.01
CA GLY A 206 -15.01 28.31 -9.05
C GLY A 206 -15.16 26.96 -8.37
N HIS A 207 -16.39 26.59 -8.01
CA HIS A 207 -16.71 25.29 -7.44
C HIS A 207 -16.46 24.14 -8.43
N THR A 208 -16.88 24.27 -9.70
CA THR A 208 -16.57 23.28 -10.74
C THR A 208 -15.05 23.15 -10.97
N VAL A 209 -14.32 24.26 -11.06
CA VAL A 209 -12.85 24.27 -11.19
C VAL A 209 -12.16 23.56 -10.02
N TYR A 210 -12.63 23.78 -8.79
CA TYR A 210 -12.11 23.09 -7.60
C TYR A 210 -12.29 21.57 -7.68
N LYS A 211 -13.51 21.10 -7.99
CA LYS A 211 -13.79 19.65 -8.14
C LYS A 211 -12.97 19.02 -9.26
N VAL A 212 -12.84 19.68 -10.41
CA VAL A 212 -12.01 19.22 -11.53
C VAL A 212 -10.53 19.16 -11.12
N SER A 213 -10.04 20.12 -10.34
CA SER A 213 -8.66 20.15 -9.85
C SER A 213 -8.36 18.98 -8.91
N LEU A 214 -9.25 18.67 -7.96
CA LEU A 214 -9.13 17.48 -7.10
C LEU A 214 -9.17 16.18 -7.90
N PHE A 215 -10.01 16.10 -8.93
CA PHE A 215 -10.06 14.95 -9.84
C PHE A 215 -8.74 14.78 -10.60
N VAL A 216 -8.22 15.84 -11.24
CA VAL A 216 -6.95 15.80 -11.98
C VAL A 216 -5.80 15.34 -11.09
N VAL A 217 -5.65 15.91 -9.89
CA VAL A 217 -4.61 15.49 -8.93
C VAL A 217 -4.75 14.01 -8.55
N THR A 218 -5.99 13.52 -8.38
CA THR A 218 -6.24 12.10 -8.07
C THR A 218 -5.85 11.17 -9.23
N ILE A 219 -6.15 11.54 -10.47
CA ILE A 219 -5.69 10.80 -11.66
C ILE A 219 -4.16 10.85 -11.78
N THR A 220 -3.52 12.01 -11.55
CA THR A 220 -2.05 12.12 -11.55
C THR A 220 -1.41 11.18 -10.53
N ARG A 221 -1.95 11.08 -9.30
CA ARG A 221 -1.49 10.11 -8.29
C ARG A 221 -1.54 8.68 -8.83
N PHE A 222 -2.67 8.25 -9.39
CA PHE A 222 -2.81 6.91 -9.97
C PHE A 222 -1.84 6.63 -11.12
N VAL A 223 -1.62 7.59 -12.03
CA VAL A 223 -0.67 7.46 -13.14
C VAL A 223 0.76 7.24 -12.62
N ILE A 224 1.21 8.02 -11.64
CA ILE A 224 2.56 7.85 -11.07
C ILE A 224 2.68 6.52 -10.32
N LEU A 225 1.65 6.11 -9.56
CA LEU A 225 1.62 4.82 -8.87
C LEU A 225 1.71 3.64 -9.85
N PHE A 226 0.98 3.70 -10.98
CA PHE A 226 1.04 2.71 -12.05
C PHE A 226 2.47 2.58 -12.62
N PHE A 227 3.11 3.68 -12.98
CA PHE A 227 4.49 3.66 -13.49
C PHE A 227 5.51 3.19 -12.44
N CYS A 228 5.39 3.61 -11.18
CA CYS A 228 6.29 3.17 -10.11
C CYS A 228 6.19 1.65 -9.89
N TYR A 229 4.97 1.13 -9.69
CA TYR A 229 4.78 -0.29 -9.39
C TYR A 229 4.90 -1.22 -10.60
N GLY A 230 4.61 -0.75 -11.82
CA GLY A 230 4.93 -1.49 -13.04
C GLY A 230 6.43 -1.75 -13.17
N ASN A 231 7.25 -0.71 -13.01
CA ASN A 231 8.71 -0.83 -13.02
C ASN A 231 9.26 -1.72 -11.89
N ILE A 232 8.75 -1.57 -10.67
CA ILE A 232 9.13 -2.41 -9.53
C ILE A 232 8.80 -3.89 -9.81
N SER A 233 7.59 -4.17 -10.31
CA SER A 233 7.13 -5.53 -10.60
C SER A 233 7.99 -6.19 -11.69
N TRP A 234 8.35 -5.45 -12.73
CA TRP A 234 9.26 -5.91 -13.78
C TRP A 234 10.66 -6.25 -13.23
N VAL A 235 11.22 -5.42 -12.35
CA VAL A 235 12.51 -5.70 -11.70
C VAL A 235 12.44 -6.96 -10.83
N ILE A 236 11.40 -7.10 -10.01
CA ILE A 236 11.20 -8.28 -9.15
C ILE A 236 11.07 -9.56 -10.00
N PHE A 237 10.30 -9.52 -11.09
CA PHE A 237 10.17 -10.64 -12.03
C PHE A 237 11.51 -11.01 -12.69
N ARG A 238 12.26 -10.01 -13.18
CA ARG A 238 13.58 -10.21 -13.80
C ARG A 238 14.58 -10.84 -12.82
N GLN A 239 14.61 -10.38 -11.57
CA GLN A 239 15.44 -10.96 -10.51
C GLN A 239 15.01 -12.40 -10.15
N GLY A 240 13.70 -12.68 -10.13
CA GLY A 240 13.16 -14.02 -9.93
C GLY A 240 13.64 -15.01 -11.01
N LYS A 241 13.48 -14.64 -12.28
CA LYS A 241 13.93 -15.45 -13.44
C LYS A 241 15.45 -15.70 -13.42
N PHE A 242 16.25 -14.70 -13.04
CA PHE A 242 17.70 -14.88 -12.89
C PHE A 242 18.06 -15.84 -11.75
N ARG A 243 17.38 -15.73 -10.60
CA ARG A 243 17.59 -16.65 -9.45
C ARG A 243 17.21 -18.10 -9.76
N GLN A 244 16.12 -18.32 -10.50
CA GLN A 244 15.74 -19.66 -10.98
C GLN A 244 16.81 -20.26 -11.88
N ARG A 245 17.33 -19.50 -12.86
CA ARG A 245 18.42 -19.93 -13.74
C ARG A 245 19.67 -20.33 -12.96
N MET A 246 20.14 -19.50 -12.02
CA MET A 246 21.32 -19.86 -11.22
C MET A 246 21.07 -21.03 -10.25
N GLY A 247 19.85 -21.17 -9.72
CA GLY A 247 19.48 -22.34 -8.90
C GLY A 247 19.59 -23.65 -9.68
N SER A 248 19.15 -23.64 -10.95
CA SER A 248 19.30 -24.78 -11.87
C SER A 248 20.78 -25.11 -12.12
N VAL A 249 21.62 -24.10 -12.42
CA VAL A 249 23.06 -24.31 -12.69
C VAL A 249 23.78 -24.90 -11.48
N VAL A 250 23.52 -24.41 -10.26
CA VAL A 250 24.11 -24.96 -9.03
C VAL A 250 23.71 -26.42 -8.84
N SER A 251 22.44 -26.77 -9.09
CA SER A 251 21.96 -28.15 -9.01
C SER A 251 22.65 -29.10 -10.00
N CYS A 252 23.04 -28.61 -11.19
CA CYS A 252 23.81 -29.38 -12.15
C CYS A 252 25.26 -29.58 -11.69
N THR A 253 25.93 -28.55 -11.18
CA THR A 253 27.32 -28.67 -10.70
C THR A 253 27.47 -29.58 -9.48
N SER A 254 26.46 -29.68 -8.61
CA SER A 254 26.47 -30.63 -7.49
C SER A 254 26.34 -32.10 -7.91
N ALA A 255 25.91 -32.37 -9.16
CA ALA A 255 25.86 -33.73 -9.71
C ALA A 255 27.18 -34.16 -10.37
N THR A 256 28.15 -33.25 -10.57
CA THR A 256 29.42 -33.55 -11.24
C THR A 256 30.57 -33.81 -10.26
N SER A 257 30.37 -33.65 -8.95
CA SER A 257 31.37 -33.98 -7.92
C SER A 257 31.21 -35.41 -7.40
N VAL A 258 31.41 -36.40 -8.28
CA VAL A 258 31.60 -37.80 -7.89
C VAL A 258 33.08 -38.14 -7.96
N SER A 259 33.69 -38.24 -6.78
CA SER A 259 34.87 -39.05 -6.44
C SER A 259 35.98 -39.24 -7.50
N TYR A 260 37.01 -38.38 -7.42
CA TYR A 260 38.38 -38.88 -7.58
C TYR A 260 38.82 -39.45 -6.22
N THR A 261 38.82 -40.78 -6.09
CA THR A 261 39.54 -41.48 -5.02
C THR A 261 40.90 -41.90 -5.56
N ASP A 262 41.97 -41.25 -5.11
CA ASP A 262 43.31 -41.79 -5.23
C ASP A 262 43.39 -43.07 -4.39
N ASP A 263 43.54 -44.22 -5.03
CA ASP A 263 43.97 -45.45 -4.34
C ASP A 263 44.93 -46.22 -5.24
N ALA A 264 46.21 -46.22 -4.85
CA ALA A 264 47.29 -46.89 -5.55
C ALA A 264 47.91 -47.95 -4.64
N GLY A 265 47.54 -49.22 -4.82
CA GLY A 265 48.24 -50.31 -4.16
C GLY A 265 47.57 -51.68 -4.24
N LYS A 266 48.18 -52.59 -5.04
CA LYS A 266 48.12 -54.07 -4.96
C LYS A 266 46.71 -54.74 -5.04
N SER A 267 46.51 -55.88 -5.72
CA SER A 267 47.39 -56.74 -6.53
C SER A 267 46.58 -57.93 -7.10
N ILE A 268 47.15 -58.65 -8.08
CA ILE A 268 46.81 -60.04 -8.49
C ILE A 268 45.53 -60.23 -9.34
N GLY A 269 45.69 -60.93 -10.47
CA GLY A 269 44.76 -62.00 -10.84
C GLY A 269 44.14 -61.96 -12.25
N MET A 270 44.60 -62.88 -13.11
CA MET A 270 43.96 -63.36 -14.35
C MET A 270 42.42 -63.55 -14.23
N ASN A 271 41.63 -63.57 -15.31
CA ASN A 271 41.85 -64.36 -16.52
C ASN A 271 40.86 -64.02 -17.66
N LYS A 272 41.22 -64.41 -18.91
CA LYS A 272 40.35 -64.84 -20.05
C LYS A 272 39.04 -64.09 -20.41
N GLN A 273 38.54 -63.99 -21.64
CA GLN A 273 38.95 -64.24 -23.04
C GLN A 273 37.63 -64.12 -23.87
N ASN A 274 37.77 -63.92 -25.19
CA ASN A 274 36.78 -64.09 -26.29
C ASN A 274 36.04 -62.79 -26.70
N SER A 275 36.23 -62.31 -27.95
CA SER A 275 35.70 -62.82 -29.25
C SER A 275 34.18 -62.56 -29.39
N GLU A 276 33.64 -62.06 -30.51
CA GLU A 276 34.23 -61.87 -31.85
C GLU A 276 33.38 -60.93 -32.75
N GLY A 277 33.98 -60.37 -33.81
CA GLY A 277 33.28 -59.81 -34.99
C GLY A 277 32.68 -58.38 -34.86
N SER A 278 32.47 -57.62 -35.95
CA SER A 278 32.92 -57.82 -37.35
C SER A 278 32.79 -56.53 -38.18
N LYS A 279 33.85 -56.20 -38.94
CA LYS A 279 33.90 -55.45 -40.22
C LYS A 279 33.55 -53.95 -40.37
N SER A 280 34.27 -53.39 -41.34
CA SER A 280 34.08 -52.15 -42.12
C SER A 280 34.19 -50.79 -41.40
N GLU A 281 34.70 -49.72 -42.01
CA GLU A 281 35.75 -49.50 -43.02
C GLU A 281 35.81 -47.97 -43.27
N ASP A 282 37.03 -47.42 -43.20
CA ASP A 282 37.54 -46.32 -44.03
C ASP A 282 37.21 -44.81 -43.83
N VAL A 283 38.10 -44.00 -44.43
CA VAL A 283 38.11 -42.54 -44.71
C VAL A 283 38.72 -41.55 -43.67
N LYS A 284 40.06 -41.53 -43.72
CA LYS A 284 41.02 -40.39 -43.63
C LYS A 284 40.51 -38.92 -43.60
N LYS A 285 41.12 -38.11 -42.71
CA LYS A 285 42.03 -36.93 -42.98
C LYS A 285 42.51 -36.34 -41.63
N SER A 286 43.81 -36.14 -41.31
CA SER A 286 44.81 -35.20 -41.87
C SER A 286 44.43 -33.73 -41.57
N ASN A 287 45.18 -32.85 -40.86
CA ASN A 287 46.59 -32.69 -40.42
C ASN A 287 46.65 -31.86 -39.09
N LYS A 288 47.75 -31.50 -38.38
CA LYS A 288 49.24 -31.70 -38.37
C LYS A 288 49.76 -31.52 -36.90
N THR A 289 50.89 -32.08 -36.46
CA THR A 289 52.27 -31.52 -36.24
C THR A 289 52.36 -30.08 -35.69
N ASP A 290 53.24 -29.71 -34.73
CA ASP A 290 54.55 -30.22 -34.23
C ASP A 290 54.62 -30.12 -32.67
N LEU A 291 55.31 -30.97 -31.87
CA LEU A 291 56.77 -31.20 -31.70
C LEU A 291 57.56 -29.93 -31.27
N ASN A 292 58.50 -29.91 -30.29
CA ASN A 292 58.99 -30.93 -29.34
C ASN A 292 59.85 -30.28 -28.21
N GLY A 293 60.06 -30.98 -27.09
CA GLY A 293 61.19 -30.78 -26.16
C GLY A 293 61.06 -29.66 -25.09
N ARG A 294 61.83 -29.68 -24.00
CA ARG A 294 62.86 -30.65 -23.57
C ARG A 294 63.02 -30.57 -22.04
N GLN A 295 63.03 -31.72 -21.36
CA GLN A 295 63.21 -31.82 -19.91
C GLN A 295 64.65 -32.30 -19.63
N THR A 296 65.38 -31.61 -18.75
CA THR A 296 66.71 -32.06 -18.27
C THR A 296 66.80 -31.97 -16.76
N LEU A 297 67.18 -33.09 -16.17
CA LEU A 297 67.29 -33.33 -14.73
C LEU A 297 68.57 -32.72 -14.15
N LEU A 298 68.50 -32.20 -12.93
CA LEU A 298 69.62 -32.25 -11.97
C LEU A 298 69.07 -32.59 -10.58
N ASN A 299 69.79 -33.47 -9.88
CA ASN A 299 69.40 -34.10 -8.62
C ASN A 299 70.49 -33.86 -7.57
N ARG A 300 70.16 -33.33 -6.37
CA ARG A 300 70.87 -33.63 -5.10
C ARG A 300 70.15 -33.10 -3.83
N ASN A 301 69.85 -34.04 -2.94
CA ASN A 301 69.73 -34.05 -1.46
C ASN A 301 69.47 -32.75 -0.62
N GLN A 302 68.50 -32.91 0.32
CA GLN A 302 68.12 -32.22 1.59
C GLN A 302 69.17 -31.37 2.40
N PRO A 303 68.77 -30.56 3.43
CA PRO A 303 67.48 -30.53 4.18
C PRO A 303 66.82 -29.14 4.52
N HIS A 304 65.57 -29.21 5.00
CA HIS A 304 64.81 -28.28 5.88
C HIS A 304 65.15 -26.78 6.01
N LEU A 305 64.19 -25.91 5.62
CA LEU A 305 63.88 -24.67 6.37
C LEU A 305 62.44 -24.12 6.15
N GLY A 306 61.64 -24.02 7.22
CA GLY A 306 60.64 -22.94 7.41
C GLY A 306 59.27 -22.93 6.70
N SER A 307 58.37 -23.90 6.92
CA SER A 307 56.97 -23.85 6.41
C SER A 307 55.99 -22.90 7.15
N VAL A 308 56.50 -21.77 7.67
CA VAL A 308 55.73 -20.85 8.54
C VAL A 308 55.05 -19.70 7.77
N ALA A 309 55.56 -19.32 6.60
CA ALA A 309 55.02 -18.20 5.80
C ALA A 309 53.66 -18.54 5.15
N ASP A 310 53.55 -19.69 4.48
CA ASP A 310 52.34 -20.05 3.72
C ASP A 310 51.09 -20.26 4.59
N ARG A 311 51.26 -20.76 5.83
CA ARG A 311 50.15 -20.89 6.79
C ARG A 311 49.55 -19.55 7.23
N LYS A 312 50.29 -18.44 7.15
CA LYS A 312 49.74 -17.10 7.40
C LYS A 312 48.98 -16.57 6.17
N ILE A 313 49.47 -16.80 4.96
CA ILE A 313 48.84 -16.34 3.71
C ILE A 313 47.52 -17.09 3.46
N THR A 314 47.52 -18.42 3.56
CA THR A 314 46.29 -19.23 3.41
C THR A 314 45.23 -18.91 4.46
N LYS A 315 45.60 -18.74 5.75
CA LYS A 315 44.65 -18.31 6.79
C LYS A 315 44.08 -16.91 6.56
N ARG A 316 44.90 -15.97 6.05
CA ARG A 316 44.43 -14.61 5.70
C ARG A 316 43.46 -14.66 4.52
N ASN A 317 43.74 -15.45 3.49
CA ASN A 317 42.86 -15.61 2.34
C ASN A 317 41.53 -16.31 2.73
N GLN A 318 41.57 -17.32 3.60
CA GLN A 318 40.34 -17.92 4.16
C GLN A 318 39.54 -16.93 5.02
N SER A 319 40.17 -16.08 5.84
CA SER A 319 39.44 -15.09 6.64
C SER A 319 38.80 -14.00 5.79
N VAL A 320 39.48 -13.54 4.72
CA VAL A 320 38.93 -12.58 3.75
C VAL A 320 37.79 -13.20 2.94
N ALA A 321 37.92 -14.44 2.46
CA ALA A 321 36.84 -15.16 1.78
C ALA A 321 35.64 -15.42 2.69
N SER A 322 35.87 -15.77 3.96
CA SER A 322 34.85 -15.92 4.99
C SER A 322 34.10 -14.60 5.25
N MET A 323 34.84 -13.50 5.42
CA MET A 323 34.23 -12.17 5.58
C MET A 323 33.44 -11.76 4.35
N ALA A 324 34.00 -11.87 3.14
CA ALA A 324 33.31 -11.55 1.89
C ALA A 324 32.02 -12.39 1.71
N GLY A 325 32.08 -13.69 2.00
CA GLY A 325 30.92 -14.57 2.02
C GLY A 325 29.87 -14.18 3.07
N SER A 326 30.30 -13.72 4.26
CA SER A 326 29.41 -13.23 5.31
C SER A 326 28.72 -11.89 4.93
N VAL A 327 29.44 -11.00 4.26
CA VAL A 327 28.94 -9.72 3.74
C VAL A 327 27.93 -9.97 2.63
N ALA A 328 28.28 -10.76 1.62
CA ALA A 328 27.37 -11.12 0.52
C ALA A 328 26.09 -11.83 1.01
N ARG A 329 26.22 -12.73 2.00
CA ARG A 329 25.05 -13.36 2.66
C ARG A 329 24.18 -12.35 3.40
N ARG A 330 24.79 -11.34 4.05
CA ARG A 330 24.09 -10.27 4.78
C ARG A 330 23.35 -9.32 3.83
N GLU A 331 23.96 -8.95 2.71
CA GLU A 331 23.34 -8.15 1.65
C GLU A 331 22.19 -8.90 0.98
N SER A 332 22.39 -10.16 0.57
CA SER A 332 21.33 -11.01 0.00
C SER A 332 20.14 -11.15 0.97
N ARG A 333 20.38 -11.22 2.28
CA ARG A 333 19.34 -11.26 3.31
C ARG A 333 18.64 -9.91 3.51
N ALA A 334 19.33 -8.79 3.34
CA ALA A 334 18.76 -7.45 3.39
C ALA A 334 17.88 -7.17 2.17
N ASP A 335 18.36 -7.48 0.97
CA ASP A 335 17.62 -7.40 -0.30
C ASP A 335 16.30 -8.22 -0.24
N ARG A 336 16.38 -9.49 0.17
CA ARG A 336 15.18 -10.33 0.38
C ARG A 336 14.20 -9.75 1.42
N GLN A 337 14.66 -8.97 2.40
CA GLN A 337 13.78 -8.25 3.34
C GLN A 337 13.16 -7.01 2.69
N GLY A 338 13.91 -6.27 1.87
CA GLY A 338 13.42 -5.13 1.10
C GLY A 338 12.35 -5.51 0.08
N ILE A 339 12.55 -6.59 -0.68
CA ILE A 339 11.56 -7.11 -1.64
C ILE A 339 10.27 -7.52 -0.92
N ARG A 340 10.34 -8.29 0.18
CA ARG A 340 9.16 -8.69 0.97
C ARG A 340 8.36 -7.51 1.50
N LEU A 341 9.05 -6.47 1.97
CA LEU A 341 8.42 -5.24 2.42
C LEU A 341 7.83 -4.43 1.26
N THR A 342 8.41 -4.51 0.07
CA THR A 342 7.86 -3.86 -1.13
C THR A 342 6.59 -4.54 -1.62
N VAL A 343 6.50 -5.87 -1.58
CA VAL A 343 5.27 -6.61 -1.90
C VAL A 343 4.11 -6.21 -0.97
N ILE A 344 4.39 -5.91 0.29
CA ILE A 344 3.40 -5.37 1.24
C ILE A 344 2.88 -4.01 0.79
N PHE A 345 3.76 -3.09 0.37
CA PHE A 345 3.35 -1.77 -0.12
C PHE A 345 2.65 -1.81 -1.49
N ILE A 346 3.02 -2.75 -2.36
CA ILE A 346 2.28 -3.04 -3.59
C ILE A 346 0.84 -3.41 -3.23
N LEU A 347 0.62 -4.39 -2.33
CA LEU A 347 -0.72 -4.82 -1.94
C LEU A 347 -1.54 -3.66 -1.34
N ILE A 348 -0.96 -2.92 -0.39
CA ILE A 348 -1.60 -1.74 0.21
C ILE A 348 -2.04 -0.76 -0.88
N THR A 349 -1.18 -0.46 -1.85
CA THR A 349 -1.49 0.54 -2.87
C THR A 349 -2.45 0.01 -3.95
N SER A 350 -2.45 -1.30 -4.23
CA SER A 350 -3.48 -1.93 -5.05
C SER A 350 -4.86 -1.82 -4.39
N ILE A 351 -4.95 -2.00 -3.07
CA ILE A 351 -6.20 -1.82 -2.32
C ILE A 351 -6.62 -0.34 -2.33
N TYR A 352 -5.70 0.61 -2.18
CA TYR A 352 -5.98 2.04 -2.36
C TYR A 352 -6.64 2.32 -3.73
N ILE A 353 -6.05 1.85 -4.83
CA ILE A 353 -6.59 2.05 -6.19
C ILE A 353 -8.00 1.46 -6.33
N VAL A 354 -8.21 0.23 -5.85
CA VAL A 354 -9.53 -0.44 -5.92
C VAL A 354 -10.59 0.26 -5.05
N THR A 355 -10.22 0.76 -3.87
CA THR A 355 -11.17 1.40 -2.94
C THR A 355 -11.50 2.84 -3.31
N TYR A 356 -10.55 3.59 -3.89
CA TYR A 356 -10.81 4.95 -4.39
C TYR A 356 -11.47 4.98 -5.77
N GLY A 357 -11.34 3.92 -6.58
CA GLY A 357 -11.91 3.84 -7.94
C GLY A 357 -13.40 4.23 -8.02
N PRO A 358 -14.29 3.64 -7.18
CA PRO A 358 -15.71 4.02 -7.17
C PRO A 358 -15.95 5.48 -6.77
N LYS A 359 -15.13 6.06 -5.87
CA LYS A 359 -15.21 7.47 -5.51
C LYS A 359 -14.87 8.37 -6.71
N VAL A 360 -13.86 8.01 -7.50
CA VAL A 360 -13.48 8.73 -8.73
C VAL A 360 -14.56 8.63 -9.79
N TRP A 361 -15.16 7.46 -9.99
CA TRP A 361 -16.30 7.31 -10.91
C TRP A 361 -17.49 8.18 -10.49
N LEU A 362 -17.87 8.17 -9.20
CA LEU A 362 -18.95 9.02 -8.69
C LEU A 362 -18.65 10.53 -8.78
N MET A 363 -17.38 10.95 -8.75
CA MET A 363 -17.00 12.35 -9.03
C MET A 363 -17.27 12.73 -10.48
N ILE A 364 -17.08 11.81 -11.43
CA ILE A 364 -17.41 12.04 -12.85
C ILE A 364 -18.91 12.18 -13.03
N GLU A 365 -19.71 11.24 -12.51
CA GLU A 365 -21.18 11.28 -12.58
C GLU A 365 -21.76 12.59 -11.99
N GLN A 366 -21.24 13.03 -10.85
CA GLN A 366 -21.64 14.31 -10.22
C GLN A 366 -21.17 15.56 -10.98
N SER A 367 -20.13 15.46 -11.82
CA SER A 367 -19.69 16.55 -12.69
C SER A 367 -20.53 16.66 -13.97
N LEU A 368 -21.04 15.54 -14.46
CA LEU A 368 -21.95 15.47 -15.61
C LEU A 368 -23.39 15.84 -15.23
N ASN A 369 -23.87 15.40 -14.06
CA ASN A 369 -25.23 15.66 -13.57
C ASN A 369 -25.21 16.31 -12.19
N ARG A 370 -25.55 17.61 -12.12
CA ARG A 370 -25.62 18.40 -10.87
C ARG A 370 -26.66 17.88 -9.87
N ASP A 371 -27.66 17.14 -10.32
CA ASP A 371 -28.75 16.57 -9.52
C ASP A 371 -28.74 15.04 -9.49
N PHE A 372 -27.59 14.44 -9.76
CA PHE A 372 -27.33 12.99 -9.68
C PHE A 372 -27.91 12.33 -8.42
N TRP A 373 -27.68 12.89 -7.23
CA TRP A 373 -28.21 12.37 -5.96
C TRP A 373 -29.74 12.52 -5.77
N SER A 374 -30.41 13.12 -6.74
CA SER A 374 -31.88 13.18 -6.85
C SER A 374 -32.41 12.29 -7.98
N THR A 375 -31.57 11.84 -8.92
CA THR A 375 -31.96 10.90 -10.00
C THR A 375 -31.65 9.43 -9.68
N VAL A 376 -30.79 9.13 -8.70
CA VAL A 376 -30.50 7.74 -8.26
C VAL A 376 -31.80 7.04 -7.79
N PRO A 377 -32.15 5.86 -8.32
CA PRO A 377 -33.32 5.09 -7.88
C PRO A 377 -33.22 4.65 -6.42
N GLN A 378 -34.36 4.62 -5.71
CA GLN A 378 -34.39 4.35 -4.27
C GLN A 378 -33.77 2.98 -3.91
N GLY A 379 -34.06 1.93 -4.69
CA GLY A 379 -33.48 0.59 -4.49
C GLY A 379 -31.96 0.51 -4.72
N GLN A 380 -31.34 1.52 -5.33
CA GLN A 380 -29.89 1.59 -5.55
C GLN A 380 -29.19 2.58 -4.61
N LEU A 381 -29.92 3.44 -3.89
CA LEU A 381 -29.38 4.52 -3.06
C LEU A 381 -28.32 4.03 -2.05
N LEU A 382 -28.56 2.87 -1.43
CA LEU A 382 -27.62 2.25 -0.49
C LEU A 382 -26.29 1.85 -1.15
N LEU A 383 -26.34 1.27 -2.35
CA LEU A 383 -25.14 0.90 -3.11
C LEU A 383 -24.33 2.15 -3.51
N TYR A 384 -24.99 3.17 -4.06
CA TYR A 384 -24.32 4.41 -4.45
C TYR A 384 -23.68 5.14 -3.25
N ARG A 385 -24.36 5.17 -2.10
CA ARG A 385 -23.80 5.73 -0.87
C ARG A 385 -22.65 4.87 -0.30
N PHE A 386 -22.75 3.54 -0.35
CA PHE A 386 -21.65 2.64 0.01
C PHE A 386 -20.41 2.92 -0.84
N LEU A 387 -20.54 2.92 -2.17
CA LEU A 387 -19.46 3.21 -3.12
C LEU A 387 -18.84 4.60 -2.89
N HIS A 388 -19.65 5.60 -2.52
CA HIS A 388 -19.19 6.93 -2.16
C HIS A 388 -18.32 6.96 -0.88
N THR A 389 -18.53 6.03 0.05
CA THR A 389 -17.77 5.88 1.30
C THR A 389 -16.69 4.79 1.27
N PHE A 390 -16.67 3.95 0.24
CA PHE A 390 -15.80 2.75 0.18
C PHE A 390 -14.31 3.07 0.26
N TYR A 391 -13.91 4.28 -0.19
CA TYR A 391 -12.54 4.78 -0.06
C TYR A 391 -12.01 4.80 1.38
N ILE A 392 -12.89 4.91 2.39
CA ILE A 392 -12.52 4.90 3.82
C ILE A 392 -11.89 3.56 4.22
N PHE A 393 -12.20 2.46 3.52
CA PHE A 393 -11.59 1.15 3.76
C PHE A 393 -10.05 1.16 3.63
N ASN A 394 -9.49 2.04 2.80
CA ASN A 394 -8.05 2.23 2.69
C ASN A 394 -7.40 2.56 4.05
N ASN A 395 -8.08 3.34 4.89
CA ASN A 395 -7.54 3.83 6.16
C ASN A 395 -7.52 2.74 7.25
N ILE A 396 -8.20 1.60 7.04
CA ILE A 396 -8.30 0.51 8.03
C ILE A 396 -7.51 -0.74 7.62
N VAL A 397 -7.18 -0.88 6.33
CA VAL A 397 -6.57 -2.10 5.79
C VAL A 397 -5.08 -2.22 6.11
N ASN A 398 -4.38 -1.10 6.31
CA ASN A 398 -2.93 -1.08 6.50
C ASN A 398 -2.46 -1.90 7.73
N PRO A 399 -3.04 -1.73 8.94
CA PRO A 399 -2.77 -2.60 10.09
C PRO A 399 -3.02 -4.09 9.82
N ILE A 400 -4.09 -4.43 9.08
CA ILE A 400 -4.46 -5.81 8.75
C ILE A 400 -3.39 -6.44 7.85
N VAL A 401 -2.96 -5.73 6.80
CA VAL A 401 -1.89 -6.20 5.89
C VAL A 401 -0.57 -6.36 6.64
N TYR A 402 -0.20 -5.43 7.53
CA TYR A 402 0.99 -5.59 8.38
C TYR A 402 0.86 -6.81 9.30
N GLY A 403 -0.31 -7.01 9.92
CA GLY A 403 -0.61 -8.17 10.76
C GLY A 403 -0.43 -9.51 10.03
N ILE A 404 -0.94 -9.62 8.80
CA ILE A 404 -0.86 -10.85 8.01
C ILE A 404 0.56 -11.04 7.44
N MET A 405 1.09 -10.05 6.72
CA MET A 405 2.26 -10.23 5.86
C MET A 405 3.59 -9.84 6.53
N ASP A 406 3.61 -8.83 7.40
CA ASP A 406 4.85 -8.34 8.00
C ASP A 406 5.26 -9.18 9.22
N ARG A 407 6.04 -10.23 8.96
CA ARG A 407 6.64 -11.08 10.01
C ARG A 407 7.41 -10.28 11.07
N ARG A 408 7.99 -9.13 10.74
CA ARG A 408 8.72 -8.31 11.72
C ARG A 408 7.77 -7.51 12.60
N PHE A 409 6.70 -6.96 12.03
CA PHE A 409 5.64 -6.32 12.81
C PHE A 409 5.05 -7.31 13.81
N ARG A 410 4.60 -8.48 13.35
CA ARG A 410 4.12 -9.57 14.22
C ARG A 410 5.08 -9.96 15.34
N ALA A 411 6.38 -10.05 15.05
CA ALA A 411 7.39 -10.39 16.05
C ALA A 411 7.56 -9.29 17.12
N GLU A 412 7.50 -8.01 16.73
CA GLU A 412 7.50 -6.90 17.70
C GLU A 412 6.18 -6.85 18.50
N CYS A 413 5.02 -7.08 17.88
CA CYS A 413 3.75 -7.21 18.60
C CYS A 413 3.83 -8.32 19.66
N LYS A 414 4.16 -9.56 19.26
CA LYS A 414 4.29 -10.69 20.20
C LYS A 414 5.25 -10.36 21.33
N LYS A 415 6.43 -9.83 21.03
CA LYS A 415 7.44 -9.45 22.03
C LYS A 415 6.94 -8.40 23.05
N ARG A 416 5.97 -7.56 22.71
CA ARG A 416 5.39 -6.59 23.64
C ARG A 416 4.28 -7.23 24.48
N PHE A 417 3.33 -7.89 23.85
CA PHE A 417 2.21 -8.51 24.56
C PHE A 417 2.64 -9.69 25.46
N THR A 418 3.72 -10.41 25.13
CA THR A 418 4.29 -11.46 26.01
C THR A 418 5.38 -10.94 26.97
N ARG A 419 5.47 -9.62 27.19
CA ARG A 419 6.33 -8.99 28.21
C ARG A 419 5.54 -8.09 29.17
N CYS A 420 4.22 -8.24 29.17
CA CYS A 420 3.30 -7.68 30.17
C CYS A 420 2.85 -8.75 31.18
N GLN A 421 3.67 -9.78 31.36
CA GLN A 421 3.70 -10.71 32.50
C GLN A 421 5.09 -10.56 33.12
#